data_AF-A0A2D5D582-F1
#
_entry.id   AF-A0A2D5D582-F1
#
_cell.length_a   1.000
_cell.length_b   1.000
_cell.length_c   1.000
_cell.angle_alpha   90.00
_cell.angle_beta   90.00
_cell.angle_gamma   90.00
#
_symmetry.space_group_name_H-M   'P 1'
#
loop_
_entity.id
_entity.type
_entity.pdbx_description
1 polymer ?
#
loop_
_entity_poly.entity_id
_entity_poly.type
_entity_poly.pdbx_seq_one_letter_code
_entity_poly.pdbx_strand_id
1 'polypeptide(L)'
;MLVIISRDDLADRQGVVFMSQGRPDHSMQDSQHISSAFAQDLSDLRMDLVRLSMLATRQLSASLRAMSDFQSGQIDQLIQQDAELDKLQELIDEKVISIITMRAPRADNLRLVITAARIASDLERIGDYARNIAKRTSAVMNDNAEINLPWDRLIEIGTLVTGMIDDVVDAYQQGDIDAAQAIRNSDIHVDKLNTSFIQETIDLMESNKLSAIVGTHLIFMSKNLERIGDYTTSIAEQVHFIVTGEALGGTRPKADKSSQIS
;
A
#
# COMPACT_ATOMS: atom_id res chain seq x y z
N MET A 1 69.17 30.69 -10.63
CA MET A 1 69.02 29.80 -11.78
C MET A 1 67.53 29.63 -12.05
N LEU A 2 67.03 30.48 -12.94
CA LEU A 2 65.67 30.52 -13.46
C LEU A 2 65.83 31.04 -14.89
N VAL A 3 65.38 30.29 -15.90
CA VAL A 3 65.22 30.83 -17.26
C VAL A 3 63.91 30.33 -17.82
N ILE A 4 63.01 31.29 -18.01
CA ILE A 4 61.80 31.26 -18.81
C ILE A 4 62.24 31.29 -20.29
N ILE A 5 61.64 30.49 -21.16
CA ILE A 5 61.68 30.76 -22.61
C ILE A 5 60.26 30.77 -23.16
N SER A 6 60.01 31.86 -23.89
CA SER A 6 58.77 32.33 -24.48
C SER A 6 58.58 31.79 -25.91
N ARG A 7 57.35 32.00 -26.38
CA ARG A 7 56.72 31.81 -27.70
C ARG A 7 57.56 31.96 -28.98
N ASP A 8 57.05 31.22 -29.97
CA ASP A 8 57.06 31.42 -31.43
C ASP A 8 58.36 31.13 -32.20
N ASP A 9 58.35 30.03 -32.97
CA ASP A 9 58.83 30.07 -34.35
C ASP A 9 58.26 28.92 -35.22
N LEU A 10 57.54 29.37 -36.26
CA LEU A 10 57.50 28.89 -37.64
C LEU A 10 56.75 27.61 -38.05
N ALA A 11 55.66 27.89 -38.78
CA ALA A 11 54.99 27.10 -39.80
C ALA A 11 55.93 26.45 -40.84
N ASP A 12 55.56 25.31 -41.44
CA ASP A 12 54.84 25.25 -42.73
C ASP A 12 54.67 23.79 -43.25
N ARG A 13 53.49 23.50 -43.84
CA ARG A 13 53.11 22.43 -44.81
C ARG A 13 53.29 20.94 -44.42
N GLN A 14 52.31 20.04 -44.56
CA GLN A 14 51.40 19.82 -45.69
C GLN A 14 50.04 19.28 -45.22
N GLY A 15 48.98 19.63 -45.96
CA GLY A 15 47.60 19.28 -45.68
C GLY A 15 47.24 17.83 -45.98
N VAL A 16 46.39 17.28 -45.10
CA VAL A 16 45.42 16.25 -45.44
C VAL A 16 44.10 16.67 -44.77
N VAL A 17 43.17 17.18 -45.57
CA VAL A 17 41.80 17.46 -45.11
C VAL A 17 41.08 16.12 -44.98
N PHE A 18 41.05 15.57 -43.77
CA PHE A 18 40.08 14.53 -43.45
C PHE A 18 38.72 15.20 -43.23
N MET A 19 37.83 15.06 -44.21
CA MET A 19 36.40 15.27 -43.99
C MET A 19 35.93 14.16 -43.03
N SER A 20 35.97 14.45 -41.73
CA SER A 20 35.28 13.64 -40.72
C SER A 20 33.78 13.82 -40.93
N GLN A 21 33.18 12.91 -41.71
CA GLN A 21 31.75 12.63 -41.66
C GLN A 21 31.35 12.54 -40.18
N GLY A 22 30.46 13.43 -39.73
CA GLY A 22 29.99 13.45 -38.35
C GLY A 22 29.42 12.08 -37.99
N ARG A 23 30.03 11.40 -37.01
CA ARG A 23 29.41 10.23 -36.40
C ARG A 23 28.08 10.69 -35.79
N PRO A 24 26.97 9.96 -35.98
CA PRO A 24 25.76 10.25 -35.23
C PRO A 24 26.10 10.22 -33.74
N ASP A 25 25.61 11.22 -33.01
CA ASP A 25 25.83 11.36 -31.58
C ASP A 25 25.09 10.24 -30.83
N HIS A 26 25.72 9.07 -30.72
CA HIS A 26 25.19 7.92 -29.98
C HIS A 26 25.02 8.23 -28.49
N SER A 27 25.74 9.21 -27.93
CA SER A 27 25.67 9.55 -26.51
C SER A 27 24.33 10.18 -26.12
N MET A 28 23.71 10.95 -27.02
CA MET A 28 22.37 11.52 -26.80
C MET A 28 21.27 10.47 -26.94
N GLN A 29 21.39 9.52 -27.90
CA GLN A 29 20.44 8.42 -28.03
C GLN A 29 20.51 7.47 -26.84
N ASP A 30 21.70 7.09 -26.37
CA ASP A 30 21.87 6.22 -25.20
C ASP A 30 21.36 6.87 -23.92
N SER A 31 21.59 8.17 -23.73
CA SER A 31 21.05 8.92 -22.59
C SER A 31 19.53 9.04 -22.63
N GLN A 32 18.94 9.28 -23.81
CA GLN A 32 17.48 9.27 -24.00
C GLN A 32 16.87 7.89 -23.77
N HIS A 33 17.51 6.82 -24.24
CA HIS A 33 17.06 5.44 -24.04
C HIS A 33 17.16 5.00 -22.57
N ILE A 34 18.20 5.40 -21.85
CA ILE A 34 18.34 5.16 -20.41
C ILE A 34 17.26 5.93 -19.64
N SER A 35 16.99 7.18 -20.01
CA SER A 35 15.94 7.99 -19.41
C SER A 35 14.53 7.42 -19.68
N SER A 36 14.26 6.92 -20.89
CA SER A 36 12.97 6.32 -21.23
C SER A 36 12.76 4.96 -20.55
N ALA A 37 13.80 4.14 -20.48
CA ALA A 37 13.72 2.83 -19.83
C ALA A 37 13.52 2.97 -18.32
N PHE A 38 14.20 3.93 -17.67
CA PHE A 38 13.96 4.21 -16.26
C PHE A 38 12.55 4.73 -15.99
N ALA A 39 12.03 5.64 -16.83
CA ALA A 39 10.65 6.11 -16.71
C ALA A 39 9.64 4.96 -16.87
N GLN A 40 9.91 4.01 -17.77
CA GLN A 40 9.11 2.79 -17.91
C GLN A 40 9.17 1.93 -16.65
N ASP A 41 10.35 1.68 -16.08
CA ASP A 41 10.50 0.88 -14.87
C ASP A 41 9.69 1.49 -13.69
N LEU A 42 9.70 2.83 -13.55
CA LEU A 42 8.90 3.53 -12.54
C LEU A 42 7.39 3.43 -12.82
N SER A 43 6.99 3.50 -14.08
CA SER A 43 5.59 3.33 -14.49
C SER A 43 5.09 1.93 -14.17
N ASP A 44 5.89 0.90 -14.48
CA ASP A 44 5.56 -0.49 -14.23
C ASP A 44 5.43 -0.77 -12.73
N LEU A 45 6.35 -0.23 -11.92
CA LEU A 45 6.28 -0.32 -10.46
C LEU A 45 4.98 0.30 -9.89
N ARG A 46 4.56 1.46 -10.41
CA ARG A 46 3.29 2.09 -10.01
C ARG A 46 2.08 1.25 -10.41
N MET A 47 2.08 0.70 -11.63
CA MET A 47 0.99 -0.16 -12.09
C MET A 47 0.86 -1.43 -11.26
N ASP A 48 1.98 -2.04 -10.87
CA ASP A 48 1.96 -3.23 -10.01
C ASP A 48 1.40 -2.92 -8.61
N LEU A 49 1.71 -1.76 -8.04
CA LEU A 49 1.11 -1.33 -6.77
C LEU A 49 -0.40 -1.12 -6.86
N VAL A 50 -0.88 -0.49 -7.95
CA VAL A 50 -2.32 -0.35 -8.20
C VAL A 50 -2.96 -1.74 -8.37
N ARG A 51 -2.30 -2.66 -9.07
CA ARG A 51 -2.81 -4.03 -9.19
C ARG A 51 -2.85 -4.74 -7.83
N LEU A 52 -1.83 -4.57 -6.99
CA LEU A 52 -1.78 -5.16 -5.66
C LEU A 52 -2.90 -4.61 -4.76
N SER A 53 -3.16 -3.30 -4.82
CA SER A 53 -4.26 -2.71 -4.05
C SER A 53 -5.61 -3.23 -4.51
N MET A 54 -5.84 -3.37 -5.82
CA MET A 54 -7.05 -3.98 -6.35
C MET A 54 -7.25 -5.42 -5.84
N LEU A 55 -6.17 -6.22 -5.71
CA LEU A 55 -6.25 -7.56 -5.14
C LEU A 55 -6.61 -7.51 -3.65
N ALA A 56 -5.96 -6.66 -2.87
CA ALA A 56 -6.25 -6.47 -1.45
C ALA A 56 -7.70 -6.02 -1.20
N THR A 57 -8.18 -4.99 -1.93
CA THR A 57 -9.55 -4.49 -1.88
C THR A 57 -10.56 -5.57 -2.29
N ARG A 58 -10.24 -6.38 -3.31
CA ARG A 58 -11.09 -7.50 -3.73
C ARG A 58 -11.21 -8.57 -2.65
N GLN A 59 -10.11 -8.92 -1.98
CA GLN A 59 -10.13 -9.87 -0.87
C GLN A 59 -10.98 -9.33 0.28
N LEU A 60 -10.79 -8.08 0.69
CA LEU A 60 -11.63 -7.46 1.72
C LEU A 60 -13.10 -7.49 1.34
N SER A 61 -13.46 -7.01 0.15
CA SER A 61 -14.84 -7.02 -0.35
C SER A 61 -15.46 -8.42 -0.37
N ALA A 62 -14.70 -9.45 -0.76
CA ALA A 62 -15.17 -10.82 -0.76
C ALA A 62 -15.36 -11.37 0.67
N SER A 63 -14.50 -11.00 1.62
CA SER A 63 -14.69 -11.37 3.03
C SER A 63 -15.96 -10.74 3.64
N LEU A 64 -16.29 -9.50 3.26
CA LEU A 64 -17.54 -8.82 3.66
C LEU A 64 -18.77 -9.47 3.03
N ARG A 65 -18.70 -9.81 1.72
CA ARG A 65 -19.78 -10.55 1.04
C ARG A 65 -20.03 -11.92 1.67
N ALA A 66 -18.97 -12.63 2.06
CA ALA A 66 -19.10 -13.91 2.74
C ALA A 66 -19.93 -13.80 4.03
N MET A 67 -19.82 -12.68 4.78
CA MET A 67 -20.66 -12.41 5.95
C MET A 67 -22.12 -12.17 5.60
N SER A 68 -22.40 -11.40 4.54
CA SER A 68 -23.77 -11.08 4.10
C SER A 68 -24.53 -12.30 3.59
N ASP A 69 -23.90 -13.06 2.69
CA ASP A 69 -24.60 -14.06 1.89
C ASP A 69 -24.47 -15.48 2.45
N PHE A 70 -23.70 -15.65 3.54
CA PHE A 70 -23.41 -16.93 4.19
C PHE A 70 -22.86 -18.00 3.23
N GLN A 71 -22.12 -17.60 2.20
CA GLN A 71 -21.63 -18.50 1.16
C GLN A 71 -20.20 -19.02 1.45
N SER A 72 -20.11 -20.21 2.03
CA SER A 72 -18.83 -20.88 2.34
C SER A 72 -17.91 -21.07 1.11
N GLY A 73 -18.48 -21.30 -0.09
CA GLY A 73 -17.70 -21.48 -1.31
C GLY A 73 -16.90 -20.25 -1.77
N GLN A 74 -17.30 -19.03 -1.36
CA GLN A 74 -16.54 -17.81 -1.64
C GLN A 74 -15.27 -17.70 -0.78
N ILE A 75 -15.25 -18.36 0.38
CA ILE A 75 -14.13 -18.29 1.33
C ILE A 75 -12.95 -19.13 0.84
N ASP A 76 -13.20 -20.32 0.28
CA ASP A 76 -12.14 -21.16 -0.27
C ASP A 76 -11.44 -20.52 -1.48
N GLN A 77 -12.20 -19.83 -2.33
CA GLN A 77 -11.65 -19.06 -3.45
C GLN A 77 -10.78 -17.89 -2.96
N LEU A 78 -11.21 -17.21 -1.89
CA LEU A 78 -10.44 -16.12 -1.30
C LEU A 78 -9.08 -16.62 -0.75
N ILE A 79 -9.06 -17.79 -0.13
CA ILE A 79 -7.82 -18.42 0.34
C ILE A 79 -6.89 -18.77 -0.83
N GLN A 80 -7.42 -19.13 -2.00
CA GLN A 80 -6.59 -19.41 -3.18
C GLN A 80 -6.04 -18.15 -3.84
N GLN A 81 -6.80 -17.05 -3.84
CA GLN A 81 -6.39 -15.76 -4.39
C GLN A 81 -5.29 -15.08 -3.57
N ASP A 82 -5.09 -15.53 -2.34
CA ASP A 82 -4.03 -15.08 -1.45
C ASP A 82 -2.64 -15.15 -2.08
N ALA A 83 -2.32 -16.31 -2.67
CA ALA A 83 -1.02 -16.55 -3.27
C ALA A 83 -0.74 -15.64 -4.49
N GLU A 84 -1.76 -15.02 -5.09
CA GLU A 84 -1.53 -14.00 -6.13
C GLU A 84 -1.03 -12.69 -5.52
N LEU A 85 -1.55 -12.33 -4.35
CA LEU A 85 -1.18 -11.11 -3.64
C LEU A 85 0.28 -11.20 -3.16
N ASP A 86 0.64 -12.28 -2.46
CA ASP A 86 2.01 -12.52 -1.98
C ASP A 86 3.04 -12.47 -3.12
N LYS A 87 2.77 -13.18 -4.22
CA LYS A 87 3.66 -13.21 -5.39
C LYS A 87 3.82 -11.83 -6.03
N LEU A 88 2.77 -11.02 -6.06
CA LEU A 88 2.86 -9.69 -6.62
C LEU A 88 3.65 -8.75 -5.69
N GLN A 89 3.53 -8.91 -4.37
CA GLN A 89 4.40 -8.21 -3.42
C GLN A 89 5.87 -8.60 -3.62
N GLU A 90 6.19 -9.90 -3.72
CA GLU A 90 7.55 -10.39 -4.00
C GLU A 90 8.10 -9.81 -5.31
N LEU A 91 7.29 -9.78 -6.37
CA LEU A 91 7.67 -9.19 -7.65
C LEU A 91 7.98 -7.69 -7.52
N ILE A 92 7.20 -6.95 -6.73
CA ILE A 92 7.44 -5.53 -6.47
C ILE A 92 8.78 -5.35 -5.74
N ASP A 93 9.06 -6.17 -4.72
CA ASP A 93 10.31 -6.13 -3.97
C ASP A 93 11.53 -6.41 -4.87
N GLU A 94 11.42 -7.39 -5.76
CA GLU A 94 12.45 -7.68 -6.78
C GLU A 94 12.67 -6.49 -7.74
N LYS A 95 11.58 -5.87 -8.23
CA LYS A 95 11.66 -4.70 -9.10
C LYS A 95 12.30 -3.51 -8.41
N VAL A 96 11.99 -3.28 -7.14
CA VAL A 96 12.61 -2.21 -6.32
C VAL A 96 14.12 -2.40 -6.25
N ILE A 97 14.59 -3.61 -5.94
CA ILE A 97 16.02 -3.93 -5.89
C ILE A 97 16.68 -3.72 -7.27
N SER A 98 16.01 -4.19 -8.32
CA SER A 98 16.48 -4.07 -9.70
C SER A 98 16.63 -2.60 -10.13
N ILE A 99 15.62 -1.77 -9.86
CA ILE A 99 15.66 -0.33 -10.16
C ILE A 99 16.79 0.36 -9.41
N ILE A 100 16.94 0.09 -8.10
CA ILE A 100 18.02 0.68 -7.30
C ILE A 100 19.39 0.32 -7.89
N THR A 101 19.59 -0.95 -8.22
CA THR A 101 20.87 -1.49 -8.68
C THR A 101 21.22 -1.04 -10.10
N MET A 102 20.26 -1.07 -11.03
CA MET A 102 20.51 -0.80 -12.45
C MET A 102 20.41 0.69 -12.81
N ARG A 103 19.63 1.47 -12.06
CA ARG A 103 19.33 2.87 -12.41
C ARG A 103 19.93 3.88 -11.45
N ALA A 104 20.28 3.46 -10.23
CA ALA A 104 20.81 4.33 -9.17
C ALA A 104 19.98 5.64 -9.01
N PRO A 105 18.66 5.52 -8.73
CA PRO A 105 17.77 6.67 -8.65
C PRO A 105 18.21 7.64 -7.54
N ARG A 106 17.95 8.92 -7.74
CA ARG A 106 18.35 9.99 -6.81
C ARG A 106 17.12 10.71 -6.24
N ALA A 107 17.28 11.24 -5.02
CA ALA A 107 16.31 12.10 -4.34
C ALA A 107 14.88 11.53 -4.42
N ASP A 108 13.95 12.27 -5.01
CA ASP A 108 12.52 11.96 -5.07
C ASP A 108 12.24 10.59 -5.70
N ASN A 109 13.01 10.19 -6.72
CA ASN A 109 12.85 8.88 -7.35
C ASN A 109 13.28 7.72 -6.43
N LEU A 110 14.33 7.93 -5.61
CA LEU A 110 14.74 6.93 -4.63
C LEU A 110 13.69 6.81 -3.51
N ARG A 111 13.10 7.94 -3.08
CA ARG A 111 11.98 7.92 -2.12
C ARG A 111 10.81 7.12 -2.67
N LEU A 112 10.38 7.39 -3.90
CA LEU A 112 9.30 6.66 -4.55
C LEU A 112 9.58 5.15 -4.58
N VAL A 113 10.77 4.75 -5.03
CA VAL A 113 11.14 3.34 -5.19
C VAL A 113 11.20 2.61 -3.84
N ILE A 114 11.78 3.21 -2.80
CA ILE A 114 11.83 2.59 -1.46
C ILE A 114 10.44 2.52 -0.84
N THR A 115 9.66 3.58 -0.97
CA THR A 115 8.31 3.65 -0.41
C THR A 115 7.35 2.69 -1.11
N ALA A 116 7.59 2.37 -2.39
CA ALA A 116 6.81 1.36 -3.09
C ALA A 116 6.83 0.00 -2.38
N ALA A 117 8.00 -0.47 -1.94
CA ALA A 117 8.10 -1.72 -1.17
C ALA A 117 7.33 -1.66 0.17
N ARG A 118 7.34 -0.50 0.84
CA ARG A 118 6.59 -0.31 2.09
C ARG A 118 5.08 -0.37 1.86
N ILE A 119 4.58 0.33 0.85
CA ILE A 119 3.17 0.30 0.46
C ILE A 119 2.76 -1.12 0.06
N ALA A 120 3.61 -1.83 -0.69
CA ALA A 120 3.33 -3.21 -1.07
C ALA A 120 3.17 -4.13 0.15
N SER A 121 4.07 -4.00 1.14
CA SER A 121 3.94 -4.75 2.39
C SER A 121 2.68 -4.37 3.18
N ASP A 122 2.30 -3.09 3.24
CA ASP A 122 1.07 -2.67 3.93
C ASP A 122 -0.19 -3.23 3.23
N LEU A 123 -0.19 -3.31 1.89
CA LEU A 123 -1.28 -3.91 1.11
C LEU A 123 -1.37 -5.44 1.31
N GLU A 124 -0.24 -6.12 1.48
CA GLU A 124 -0.24 -7.55 1.85
C GLU A 124 -0.85 -7.79 3.21
N ARG A 125 -0.49 -6.97 4.20
CA ARG A 125 -1.11 -7.02 5.53
C ARG A 125 -2.61 -6.85 5.45
N ILE A 126 -3.11 -5.95 4.61
CA ILE A 126 -4.55 -5.77 4.38
C ILE A 126 -5.20 -7.07 3.87
N GLY A 127 -4.60 -7.74 2.89
CA GLY A 127 -5.07 -9.04 2.38
C GLY A 127 -5.10 -10.12 3.48
N ASP A 128 -4.04 -10.20 4.29
CA ASP A 128 -3.94 -11.08 5.45
C ASP A 128 -5.08 -10.91 6.45
N TYR A 129 -5.40 -9.66 6.80
CA TYR A 129 -6.52 -9.36 7.70
C TYR A 129 -7.87 -9.70 7.08
N ALA A 130 -8.07 -9.43 5.79
CA ALA A 130 -9.28 -9.83 5.05
C ALA A 130 -9.48 -11.36 5.05
N ARG A 131 -8.42 -12.13 4.87
CA ARG A 131 -8.46 -13.60 4.95
C ARG A 131 -8.79 -14.09 6.34
N ASN A 132 -8.22 -13.47 7.38
CA ASN A 132 -8.53 -13.81 8.76
C ASN A 132 -10.00 -13.53 9.10
N ILE A 133 -10.56 -12.45 8.57
CA ILE A 133 -12.00 -12.15 8.67
C ILE A 133 -12.81 -13.29 8.05
N ALA A 134 -12.54 -13.65 6.79
CA ALA A 134 -13.29 -14.72 6.09
C ALA A 134 -13.21 -16.08 6.80
N LYS A 135 -12.03 -16.47 7.31
CA LYS A 135 -11.86 -17.71 8.09
C LYS A 135 -12.72 -17.71 9.35
N ARG A 136 -12.77 -16.59 10.06
CA ARG A 136 -13.61 -16.45 11.26
C ARG A 136 -15.09 -16.45 10.92
N THR A 137 -15.48 -15.90 9.77
CA THR A 137 -16.86 -15.91 9.29
C THR A 137 -17.32 -17.35 9.09
N SER A 138 -16.51 -18.18 8.42
CA SER A 138 -16.76 -19.62 8.28
C SER A 138 -16.88 -20.32 9.64
N ALA A 139 -15.98 -20.04 10.58
CA ALA A 139 -16.01 -20.66 11.91
C ALA A 139 -17.30 -20.35 12.67
N VAL A 140 -17.77 -19.10 12.65
CA VAL A 140 -19.02 -18.69 13.30
C VAL A 140 -20.23 -19.34 12.63
N MET A 141 -20.25 -19.45 11.30
CA MET A 141 -21.35 -20.08 10.56
C MET A 141 -21.48 -21.58 10.84
N ASN A 142 -20.34 -22.28 11.00
CA ASN A 142 -20.35 -23.71 11.29
C ASN A 142 -20.79 -24.06 12.72
N ASP A 143 -20.79 -23.09 13.64
CA ASP A 143 -21.19 -23.28 15.03
C ASP A 143 -22.73 -23.35 15.23
N ASN A 144 -23.52 -23.20 14.15
CA ASN A 144 -24.99 -23.08 14.20
C ASN A 144 -25.48 -22.01 15.19
N ALA A 145 -24.67 -20.97 15.44
CA ALA A 145 -25.06 -19.85 16.27
C ALA A 145 -26.35 -19.23 15.74
N GLU A 146 -27.24 -18.80 16.65
CA GLU A 146 -28.48 -18.11 16.25
C GLU A 146 -28.16 -16.97 15.28
N ILE A 147 -28.85 -16.95 14.14
CA ILE A 147 -28.53 -16.16 12.94
C ILE A 147 -28.58 -14.64 13.19
N ASN A 148 -29.05 -14.20 14.36
CA ASN A 148 -29.24 -12.79 14.69
C ASN A 148 -27.97 -12.15 15.29
N LEU A 149 -26.85 -12.28 14.58
CA LEU A 149 -25.57 -11.64 14.92
C LEU A 149 -25.48 -10.24 14.27
N PRO A 150 -24.72 -9.30 14.86
CA PRO A 150 -24.60 -7.92 14.36
C PRO A 150 -23.70 -7.81 13.10
N TRP A 151 -23.94 -8.62 12.08
CA TRP A 151 -23.15 -8.65 10.83
C TRP A 151 -23.15 -7.31 10.10
N ASP A 152 -24.29 -6.63 10.07
CA ASP A 152 -24.45 -5.33 9.38
C ASP A 152 -23.46 -4.29 9.90
N ARG A 153 -23.14 -4.32 11.21
CA ARG A 153 -22.19 -3.39 11.83
C ARG A 153 -20.75 -3.67 11.42
N LEU A 154 -20.37 -4.94 11.29
CA LEU A 154 -19.06 -5.32 10.75
C LEU A 154 -18.95 -4.95 9.26
N ILE A 155 -20.02 -5.16 8.50
CA ILE A 155 -20.08 -4.79 7.07
C ILE A 155 -20.00 -3.26 6.90
N GLU A 156 -20.65 -2.49 7.77
CA GLU A 156 -20.54 -1.02 7.81
C GLU A 156 -19.09 -0.57 7.99
N ILE A 157 -18.39 -1.08 9.02
CA ILE A 157 -16.97 -0.77 9.26
C ILE A 157 -16.11 -1.19 8.07
N GLY A 158 -16.33 -2.39 7.54
CA GLY A 158 -15.55 -2.90 6.42
C GLY A 158 -15.74 -2.10 5.14
N THR A 159 -16.95 -1.63 4.86
CA THR A 159 -17.25 -0.79 3.71
C THR A 159 -16.55 0.55 3.81
N LEU A 160 -16.57 1.16 5.00
CA LEU A 160 -15.85 2.41 5.27
C LEU A 160 -14.34 2.26 5.01
N VAL A 161 -13.73 1.21 5.56
CA VAL A 161 -12.29 0.96 5.39
C VAL A 161 -11.94 0.61 3.94
N THR A 162 -12.81 -0.11 3.23
CA THR A 162 -12.64 -0.38 1.79
C THR A 162 -12.56 0.92 0.99
N GLY A 163 -13.46 1.88 1.27
CA GLY A 163 -13.42 3.20 0.64
C GLY A 163 -12.14 3.97 0.94
N MET A 164 -11.62 3.89 2.18
CA MET A 164 -10.35 4.52 2.54
C MET A 164 -9.17 3.95 1.73
N ILE A 165 -9.18 2.65 1.41
CA ILE A 165 -8.14 2.02 0.58
C ILE A 165 -8.19 2.57 -0.84
N ASP A 166 -9.38 2.67 -1.42
CA ASP A 166 -9.55 3.21 -2.77
C ASP A 166 -9.09 4.68 -2.82
N ASP A 167 -9.50 5.49 -1.84
CA ASP A 167 -9.11 6.89 -1.72
C ASP A 167 -7.58 7.06 -1.58
N VAL A 168 -6.90 6.19 -0.80
CA VAL A 168 -5.44 6.32 -0.60
C VAL A 168 -4.64 5.90 -1.82
N VAL A 169 -5.15 4.94 -2.60
CA VAL A 169 -4.56 4.54 -3.87
C VAL A 169 -4.70 5.67 -4.90
N ASP A 170 -5.84 6.35 -4.93
CA ASP A 170 -6.04 7.52 -5.79
C ASP A 170 -5.14 8.69 -5.38
N ALA A 171 -5.01 8.96 -4.08
CA ALA A 171 -4.06 9.94 -3.55
C ALA A 171 -2.61 9.60 -3.93
N TYR A 172 -2.22 8.33 -3.85
CA TYR A 172 -0.90 7.86 -4.28
C TYR A 172 -0.65 8.10 -5.77
N GLN A 173 -1.62 7.78 -6.63
CA GLN A 173 -1.49 7.95 -8.08
C GLN A 173 -1.36 9.43 -8.48
N GLN A 174 -2.07 10.31 -7.76
CA GLN A 174 -2.12 11.75 -8.04
C GLN A 174 -1.02 12.55 -7.30
N GLY A 175 -0.37 11.94 -6.29
CA GLY A 175 0.52 12.66 -5.39
C GLY A 175 -0.21 13.70 -4.53
N ASP A 176 -1.48 13.42 -4.19
CA ASP A 176 -2.35 14.35 -3.48
C ASP A 176 -2.12 14.26 -1.96
N ILE A 177 -1.40 15.24 -1.43
CA ILE A 177 -1.07 15.34 0.00
C ILE A 177 -2.27 15.73 0.87
N ASP A 178 -3.22 16.49 0.31
CA ASP A 178 -4.39 16.97 1.05
C ASP A 178 -5.39 15.81 1.22
N ALA A 179 -5.57 15.01 0.17
CA ALA A 179 -6.32 13.77 0.23
C ALA A 179 -5.69 12.78 1.22
N ALA A 180 -4.37 12.57 1.17
CA ALA A 180 -3.67 11.71 2.12
C ALA A 180 -3.87 12.15 3.58
N GLN A 181 -3.79 13.46 3.85
CA GLN A 181 -4.04 14.01 5.18
C GLN A 181 -5.49 13.80 5.63
N ALA A 182 -6.46 13.96 4.73
CA ALA A 182 -7.87 13.73 5.02
C ALA A 182 -8.16 12.26 5.37
N ILE A 183 -7.59 11.32 4.60
CA ILE A 183 -7.73 9.86 4.83
C ILE A 183 -7.12 9.47 6.18
N ARG A 184 -5.92 9.98 6.50
CA ARG A 184 -5.32 9.74 7.82
C ARG A 184 -6.21 10.20 8.98
N ASN A 185 -6.93 11.31 8.79
CA ASN A 185 -7.81 11.88 9.80
C ASN A 185 -9.18 11.17 9.86
N SER A 186 -9.65 10.54 8.78
CA SER A 186 -10.94 9.85 8.74
C SER A 186 -10.97 8.58 9.59
N ASP A 187 -9.80 8.00 9.87
CA ASP A 187 -9.64 6.81 10.72
C ASP A 187 -10.27 6.93 12.11
N ILE A 188 -10.37 8.14 12.66
CA ILE A 188 -11.05 8.37 13.93
C ILE A 188 -12.50 7.86 13.89
N HIS A 189 -13.12 7.80 12.71
CA HIS A 189 -14.45 7.24 12.53
C HIS A 189 -14.45 5.70 12.64
N VAL A 190 -13.46 5.04 12.03
CA VAL A 190 -13.24 3.58 12.13
C VAL A 190 -13.01 3.20 13.58
N ASP A 191 -12.13 3.91 14.30
CA ASP A 191 -11.85 3.70 15.72
C ASP A 191 -13.13 3.76 16.57
N LYS A 192 -14.00 4.76 16.32
CA LYS A 192 -15.27 4.94 17.05
C LYS A 192 -16.24 3.79 16.81
N LEU A 193 -16.43 3.40 15.54
CA LEU A 193 -17.33 2.30 15.19
C LEU A 193 -16.81 0.98 15.78
N ASN A 194 -15.51 0.71 15.67
CA ASN A 194 -14.85 -0.46 16.25
C ASN A 194 -15.02 -0.51 17.78
N THR A 195 -14.78 0.61 18.47
CA THR A 195 -14.96 0.69 19.94
C THR A 195 -16.42 0.43 20.34
N SER A 196 -17.37 1.02 19.61
CA SER A 196 -18.80 0.82 19.85
C SER A 196 -19.22 -0.63 19.62
N PHE A 197 -18.73 -1.26 18.55
CA PHE A 197 -19.05 -2.64 18.22
C PHE A 197 -18.51 -3.64 19.25
N ILE A 198 -17.27 -3.41 19.72
CA ILE A 198 -16.66 -4.24 20.75
C ILE A 198 -17.48 -4.16 22.05
N GLN A 199 -17.88 -2.96 22.47
CA GLN A 199 -18.71 -2.79 23.67
C GLN A 199 -20.06 -3.49 23.53
N GLU A 200 -20.75 -3.30 22.41
CA GLU A 200 -22.02 -3.97 22.13
C GLU A 200 -21.88 -5.50 22.16
N THR A 201 -20.79 -6.04 21.60
CA THR A 201 -20.52 -7.48 21.61
C THR A 201 -20.28 -8.00 23.03
N ILE A 202 -19.59 -7.22 23.89
CA ILE A 202 -19.39 -7.56 25.30
C ILE A 202 -20.72 -7.55 26.05
N ASP A 203 -21.56 -6.53 25.87
CA ASP A 203 -22.86 -6.43 26.52
C ASP A 203 -23.78 -7.62 26.17
N LEU A 204 -23.71 -8.09 24.92
CA LEU A 204 -24.42 -9.29 24.47
C LEU A 204 -23.91 -10.57 25.14
N MET A 205 -22.59 -10.69 25.35
CA MET A 205 -21.99 -11.81 26.08
C MET A 205 -22.40 -11.80 27.55
N GLU A 206 -22.32 -10.65 28.22
CA GLU A 206 -22.73 -10.48 29.63
C GLU A 206 -24.21 -10.77 29.85
N SER A 207 -25.04 -10.41 28.87
CA SER A 207 -26.48 -10.68 28.88
C SER A 207 -26.85 -12.13 28.53
N ASN A 208 -25.87 -13.02 28.32
CA ASN A 208 -26.04 -14.40 27.83
C ASN A 208 -26.81 -14.51 26.49
N LYS A 209 -26.80 -13.44 25.68
CA LYS A 209 -27.41 -13.42 24.33
C LYS A 209 -26.42 -13.86 23.24
N LEU A 210 -25.14 -13.96 23.60
CA LEU A 210 -24.05 -14.36 22.71
C LEU A 210 -23.07 -15.23 23.48
N SER A 211 -22.62 -16.34 22.90
CA SER A 211 -21.59 -17.16 23.54
C SER A 211 -20.24 -16.43 23.55
N ALA A 212 -19.43 -16.65 24.58
CA ALA A 212 -18.09 -16.06 24.66
C ALA A 212 -17.21 -16.46 23.47
N ILE A 213 -17.41 -17.68 22.93
CA ILE A 213 -16.70 -18.19 21.76
C ILE A 213 -17.05 -17.34 20.52
N VAL A 214 -18.33 -17.20 20.20
CA VAL A 214 -18.78 -16.43 19.02
C VAL A 214 -18.45 -14.95 19.18
N GLY A 215 -18.69 -14.37 20.37
CA GLY A 215 -18.35 -12.96 20.62
C GLY A 215 -16.87 -12.67 20.47
N THR A 216 -15.99 -13.60 20.87
CA THR A 216 -14.54 -13.48 20.61
C THR A 216 -14.24 -13.44 19.11
N HIS A 217 -14.89 -14.28 18.29
CA HIS A 217 -14.72 -14.23 16.84
C HIS A 217 -15.13 -12.87 16.25
N LEU A 218 -16.28 -12.31 16.67
CA LEU A 218 -16.76 -11.01 16.21
C LEU A 218 -15.80 -9.88 16.61
N ILE A 219 -15.31 -9.86 17.85
CA ILE A 219 -14.34 -8.86 18.32
C ILE A 219 -13.06 -8.90 17.46
N PHE A 220 -12.55 -10.09 17.16
CA PHE A 220 -11.36 -10.22 16.32
C PHE A 220 -11.60 -9.80 14.87
N MET A 221 -12.80 -10.02 14.30
CA MET A 221 -13.13 -9.48 12.99
C MET A 221 -13.11 -7.95 12.99
N SER A 222 -13.72 -7.33 14.01
CA SER A 222 -13.71 -5.87 14.17
C SER A 222 -12.30 -5.31 14.32
N LYS A 223 -11.45 -5.96 15.15
CA LYS A 223 -10.04 -5.58 15.28
C LYS A 223 -9.27 -5.76 13.97
N ASN A 224 -9.53 -6.79 13.19
CA ASN A 224 -8.89 -6.94 11.87
C ASN A 224 -9.27 -5.79 10.92
N LEU A 225 -10.54 -5.33 10.95
CA LEU A 225 -10.96 -4.16 10.17
C LEU A 225 -10.27 -2.87 10.63
N GLU A 226 -10.10 -2.69 11.94
CA GLU A 226 -9.33 -1.57 12.50
C GLU A 226 -7.85 -1.61 12.06
N ARG A 227 -7.22 -2.80 12.05
CA ARG A 227 -5.86 -2.95 11.51
C ARG A 227 -5.77 -2.58 10.04
N ILE A 228 -6.75 -2.97 9.22
CA ILE A 228 -6.78 -2.56 7.81
C ILE A 228 -6.86 -1.03 7.70
N GLY A 229 -7.68 -0.37 8.53
CA GLY A 229 -7.71 1.09 8.65
C GLY A 229 -6.34 1.68 8.99
N ASP A 230 -5.64 1.11 9.98
CA ASP A 230 -4.27 1.51 10.32
C ASP A 230 -3.29 1.41 9.16
N TYR A 231 -3.25 0.28 8.45
CA TYR A 231 -2.38 0.12 7.27
C TYR A 231 -2.75 1.11 6.17
N THR A 232 -4.04 1.39 5.99
CA THR A 232 -4.49 2.42 5.03
C THR A 232 -3.96 3.80 5.40
N THR A 233 -3.96 4.16 6.68
CA THR A 233 -3.33 5.42 7.11
C THR A 233 -1.82 5.43 7.00
N SER A 234 -1.14 4.29 7.18
CA SER A 234 0.31 4.15 6.92
C SER A 234 0.61 4.47 5.46
N ILE A 235 -0.18 3.94 4.53
CA ILE A 235 -0.06 4.26 3.10
C ILE A 235 -0.28 5.76 2.86
N ALA A 236 -1.24 6.40 3.52
CA ALA A 236 -1.45 7.84 3.40
C ALA A 236 -0.23 8.65 3.89
N GLU A 237 0.39 8.24 4.99
CA GLU A 237 1.64 8.83 5.48
C GLU A 237 2.80 8.62 4.48
N GLN A 238 2.84 7.47 3.80
CA GLN A 238 3.79 7.20 2.73
C GLN A 238 3.59 8.12 1.51
N VAL A 239 2.34 8.41 1.11
CA VAL A 239 2.04 9.37 0.03
C VAL A 239 2.61 10.75 0.35
N HIS A 240 2.37 11.24 1.57
CA HIS A 240 2.93 12.50 2.04
C HIS A 240 4.46 12.50 1.97
N PHE A 241 5.10 11.46 2.48
CA PHE A 241 6.55 11.32 2.47
C PHE A 241 7.17 11.29 1.06
N ILE A 242 6.50 10.64 0.09
CA ILE A 242 6.96 10.63 -1.31
C ILE A 242 7.06 12.06 -1.85
N VAL A 243 6.03 12.87 -1.61
CA VAL A 243 5.89 14.22 -2.14
C VAL A 243 6.77 15.23 -1.40
N THR A 244 6.74 15.23 -0.07
CA THR A 244 7.41 16.27 0.75
C THR A 244 8.83 15.88 1.17
N GLY A 245 9.12 14.58 1.27
CA GLY A 245 10.35 14.08 1.88
C GLY A 245 10.35 14.10 3.40
N GLU A 246 9.27 14.52 4.03
CA GLU A 246 9.11 14.60 5.48
C GLU A 246 8.07 13.60 5.96
N ALA A 247 8.25 13.07 7.17
CA ALA A 247 7.21 12.26 7.80
C ALA A 247 6.03 13.16 8.16
N LEU A 248 4.82 12.68 7.92
CA LEU A 248 3.60 13.40 8.28
C LEU A 248 3.53 13.50 9.82
N GLY A 249 3.79 14.70 10.33
CA GLY A 249 3.96 14.96 11.76
C GLY A 249 2.65 15.05 12.56
N GLY A 250 2.79 15.07 13.88
CA GLY A 250 1.68 15.25 14.83
C GLY A 250 0.97 13.95 15.22
N THR A 251 0.44 13.92 16.45
CA THR A 251 -0.27 12.75 16.99
C THR A 251 -1.53 12.50 16.16
N ARG A 252 -1.69 11.28 15.64
CA ARG A 252 -2.93 10.86 14.97
C ARG A 252 -4.10 10.99 15.95
N PRO A 253 -5.22 11.61 15.56
CA PRO A 253 -6.42 11.60 16.37
C PRO A 253 -6.90 10.15 16.53
N LYS A 254 -6.76 9.59 17.73
CA LYS A 254 -7.23 8.24 18.06
C LYS A 254 -8.46 8.35 18.96
N ALA A 255 -9.49 7.56 18.64
CA ALA A 255 -10.68 7.44 19.49
C ALA A 255 -10.72 6.13 20.27
N ASP A 256 -9.73 5.24 20.06
CA ASP A 256 -9.65 3.95 20.74
C ASP A 256 -9.45 4.11 22.26
N LYS A 257 -10.41 3.57 23.02
CA LYS A 257 -10.34 3.48 24.49
C LYS A 257 -10.14 2.05 24.99
N SER A 258 -9.99 1.07 24.09
CA SER A 258 -9.93 -0.35 24.43
C SER A 258 -8.69 -0.75 25.24
N SER A 259 -7.67 0.11 25.30
CA SER A 259 -6.47 -0.07 26.14
C SER A 259 -6.63 0.42 27.58
N GLN A 260 -7.77 1.03 27.93
CA GLN A 260 -8.06 1.53 29.27
C GLN A 260 -9.11 0.62 29.92
N ILE A 261 -8.81 0.13 31.12
CA ILE A 261 -9.79 -0.57 31.97
C ILE A 261 -10.34 0.49 32.92
N SER A 262 -11.62 0.84 32.77
CA SER A 262 -12.36 1.72 33.70
C SER A 262 -13.20 0.92 34.66
#